data_AF-A0A445DJ18-F1
#
_entry.id   AF-A0A445DJ18-F1
#
_cell.length_a   1.000
_cell.length_b   1.000
_cell.length_c   1.000
_cell.angle_alpha   90.00
_cell.angle_beta   90.00
_cell.angle_gamma   90.00
#
_symmetry.space_group_name_H-M   'P 1'
#
loop_
_entity.id
_entity.type
_entity.pdbx_description
1 polymer ?
#
loop_
_entity_poly.entity_id
_entity_poly.type
_entity_poly.pdbx_seq_one_letter_code
_entity_poly.pdbx_strand_id
1 'polypeptide(L)'
;MLICFFMFAFLYKSYASVMNLMDSLRREEYHLTPKDGNIQSDIVLLNGTPLELTKSKEIPELKPKIIDASSSSPIKVAPHSIVFVQINNFNAPACAPPTK
;
A
#
# COMPACT_ATOMS: atom_id res chain seq x y z
N MET A 1 38.63 9.11 14.31
CA MET A 1 37.57 8.07 14.31
C MET A 1 36.18 8.63 14.61
N LEU A 2 36.02 9.54 15.59
CA LEU A 2 34.72 10.11 15.97
C LEU A 2 34.04 10.95 14.87
N ILE A 3 34.80 11.73 14.11
CA ILE A 3 34.29 12.55 12.99
C ILE A 3 33.67 11.67 11.88
N CYS A 4 34.31 10.55 11.54
CA CYS A 4 33.74 9.60 10.58
C CYS A 4 32.42 8.98 11.07
N PHE A 5 32.34 8.68 12.38
CA PHE A 5 31.12 8.11 12.97
C PHE A 5 29.95 9.11 12.93
N PHE A 6 30.21 10.39 13.22
CA PHE A 6 29.22 11.46 13.07
C PHE A 6 28.76 11.65 11.62
N MET A 7 29.69 11.64 10.66
CA MET A 7 29.34 11.70 9.24
C MET A 7 28.47 10.49 8.82
N PHE A 8 28.80 9.29 9.26
CA PHE A 8 28.04 8.08 8.95
C PHE A 8 26.63 8.13 9.54
N ALA A 9 26.50 8.56 10.79
CA ALA A 9 25.20 8.76 11.44
C ALA A 9 24.36 9.85 10.75
N PHE A 10 25.00 10.94 10.31
CA PHE A 10 24.33 12.02 9.58
C PHE A 10 23.87 11.57 8.20
N LEU A 11 24.73 10.88 7.44
CA LEU A 11 24.40 10.30 6.14
C LEU A 11 23.29 9.24 6.27
N TYR A 12 23.36 8.37 7.27
CA TYR A 12 22.33 7.37 7.53
C TYR A 12 20.99 8.02 7.88
N LYS A 13 20.99 9.06 8.71
CA LYS A 13 19.76 9.80 9.06
C LYS A 13 19.17 10.54 7.87
N SER A 14 20.02 11.11 7.00
CA SER A 14 19.61 11.73 5.74
C SER A 14 19.07 10.70 4.74
N TYR A 15 19.65 9.50 4.67
CA TYR A 15 19.16 8.43 3.82
C TYR A 15 17.83 7.87 4.33
N ALA A 16 17.72 7.67 5.64
CA ALA A 16 16.49 7.23 6.29
C ALA A 16 15.36 8.25 6.11
N SER A 17 15.61 9.56 6.18
CA SER A 17 14.58 10.58 5.92
C SER A 17 14.10 10.57 4.46
N VAL A 18 15.00 10.38 3.50
CA VAL A 18 14.65 10.21 2.08
C VAL A 18 13.83 8.93 1.87
N MET A 19 14.22 7.82 2.49
CA MET A 19 13.46 6.56 2.46
C MET A 19 12.05 6.73 3.04
N ASN A 20 11.90 7.46 4.15
CA ASN A 20 10.59 7.75 4.75
C ASN A 20 9.74 8.67 3.87
N LEU A 21 10.35 9.66 3.20
CA LEU A 21 9.64 10.52 2.25
C LEU A 21 9.15 9.72 1.03
N MET A 22 9.99 8.85 0.47
CA MET A 22 9.60 7.96 -0.63
C MET A 22 8.54 6.95 -0.22
N ASP A 23 8.48 6.53 1.04
CA ASP A 23 7.39 5.69 1.57
C ASP A 23 6.09 6.47 1.79
N SER A 24 6.20 7.74 2.23
CA SER A 24 5.05 8.66 2.37
C SER A 24 4.44 9.08 1.04
N LEU A 25 5.21 8.94 -0.05
CA LEU A 25 4.78 9.23 -1.41
C LEU A 25 4.33 7.96 -2.13
N ARG A 26 3.86 6.93 -1.43
CA ARG A 26 3.27 5.74 -2.06
C ARG A 26 1.84 5.56 -1.63
N ARG A 27 1.01 5.18 -2.61
CA ARG A 27 -0.38 4.79 -2.44
C ARG A 27 -0.50 3.33 -2.82
N GLU A 28 -1.10 2.55 -1.94
CA GLU A 28 -1.36 1.13 -2.15
C GLU A 28 -2.81 0.96 -2.57
N GLU A 29 -3.02 0.31 -3.72
CA GLU A 29 -4.35 0.07 -4.26
C GLU A 29 -4.65 -1.43 -4.34
N TYR A 30 -5.81 -1.82 -3.84
CA TYR A 30 -6.31 -3.18 -3.82
C TYR A 30 -7.59 -3.24 -4.64
N HIS A 31 -7.47 -3.60 -5.91
CA HIS A 31 -8.59 -3.68 -6.84
C HIS A 31 -9.22 -5.07 -6.74
N LEU A 32 -10.48 -5.12 -6.31
CA LEU A 32 -11.25 -6.35 -6.20
C LEU A 32 -12.27 -6.43 -7.34
N THR A 33 -12.13 -7.42 -8.21
CA THR A 33 -13.06 -7.66 -9.31
C THR A 33 -13.65 -9.06 -9.24
N PRO A 34 -14.91 -9.26 -9.64
CA PRO A 34 -15.45 -10.60 -9.82
C PRO A 34 -14.67 -11.33 -10.91
N LYS A 35 -14.49 -12.66 -10.74
CA LYS A 35 -13.91 -13.50 -11.78
C LYS A 35 -14.75 -13.41 -13.06
N ASP A 36 -14.08 -13.23 -14.19
CA ASP A 36 -14.69 -13.13 -15.53
C ASP A 36 -15.76 -12.04 -15.66
N GLY A 37 -15.78 -11.03 -14.76
CA GLY A 37 -16.80 -9.97 -14.73
C GLY A 37 -18.17 -10.43 -14.22
N ASN A 38 -18.31 -11.66 -13.74
CA ASN A 38 -19.56 -12.20 -13.25
C ASN A 38 -19.79 -11.82 -11.78
N ILE A 39 -20.69 -10.86 -11.53
CA ILE A 39 -21.01 -10.38 -10.17
C ILE A 39 -21.58 -11.44 -9.21
N GLN A 40 -22.01 -12.60 -9.74
CA GLN A 40 -22.46 -13.75 -8.95
C GLN A 40 -21.36 -14.79 -8.74
N SER A 41 -20.12 -14.52 -9.17
CA SER A 41 -19.00 -15.42 -8.92
C SER A 41 -18.64 -15.43 -7.44
N ASP A 42 -18.41 -16.63 -6.89
CA ASP A 42 -17.86 -16.81 -5.55
C ASP A 42 -16.34 -16.52 -5.50
N ILE A 43 -15.71 -16.29 -6.66
CA ILE A 43 -14.27 -16.01 -6.77
C ILE A 43 -14.07 -14.51 -7.03
N VAL A 44 -13.33 -13.88 -6.12
CA VAL A 44 -12.87 -12.50 -6.24
C VAL A 44 -11.40 -12.48 -6.64
N LEU A 45 -11.04 -11.59 -7.55
CA LEU A 45 -9.67 -11.36 -7.97
C LEU A 45 -9.13 -10.12 -7.26
N LEU A 46 -7.97 -10.22 -6.60
CA LEU A 46 -7.17 -9.08 -6.15
C LEU A 46 -6.15 -8.72 -7.21
N ASN A 47 -6.25 -7.51 -7.76
CA ASN A 47 -5.35 -7.00 -8.80
C ASN A 47 -5.20 -7.99 -9.99
N GLY A 48 -6.29 -8.70 -10.32
CA GLY A 48 -6.34 -9.71 -11.38
C GLY A 48 -5.96 -11.14 -10.96
N THR A 49 -5.52 -11.37 -9.72
CA THR A 49 -5.17 -12.70 -9.20
C THR A 49 -6.27 -13.24 -8.29
N PRO A 50 -6.73 -14.49 -8.46
CA PRO A 50 -7.73 -15.07 -7.56
C PRO A 50 -7.30 -15.02 -6.09
N LEU A 51 -8.19 -14.50 -5.23
CA LEU A 51 -8.06 -14.60 -3.79
C LEU A 51 -8.62 -15.93 -3.34
N GLU A 52 -7.72 -16.90 -3.16
CA GLU A 52 -8.04 -18.22 -2.66
C GLU A 52 -7.21 -18.51 -1.42
N LEU A 53 -7.78 -19.30 -0.51
CA LEU A 53 -7.04 -19.77 0.65
C LEU A 53 -5.83 -20.60 0.20
N THR A 54 -4.75 -20.55 0.99
CA THR A 54 -3.60 -21.42 0.77
C THR A 54 -4.00 -22.89 0.90
N LYS A 55 -3.12 -23.81 0.50
CA LYS A 55 -3.34 -25.26 0.72
C LYS A 55 -3.59 -25.61 2.20
N SER A 56 -3.07 -24.78 3.12
CA SER A 56 -3.25 -24.89 4.57
C SER A 56 -4.52 -24.21 5.08
N LYS A 57 -5.40 -23.70 4.19
CA LYS A 57 -6.61 -22.93 4.49
C LYS A 57 -6.36 -21.58 5.17
N GLU A 58 -5.19 -21.01 4.97
CA GLU A 58 -4.83 -19.70 5.52
C GLU A 58 -5.22 -18.58 4.54
N ILE A 59 -5.48 -17.39 5.08
CA ILE A 59 -5.70 -16.20 4.27
C ILE A 59 -4.36 -15.85 3.58
N PRO A 60 -4.32 -15.74 2.24
CA PRO A 60 -3.10 -15.41 1.53
C PRO A 60 -2.67 -13.96 1.81
N GLU A 61 -1.40 -13.67 1.54
CA GLU A 61 -0.90 -12.30 1.55
C GLU A 61 -1.66 -11.45 0.52
N LEU A 62 -2.26 -10.34 0.97
CA LEU A 62 -2.97 -9.40 0.11
C LEU A 62 -1.96 -8.42 -0.49
N LYS A 63 -1.55 -8.67 -1.73
CA LYS A 63 -0.54 -7.85 -2.40
C LYS A 63 -1.15 -6.60 -3.04
N PRO A 64 -0.74 -5.39 -2.62
CA PRO A 64 -1.21 -4.15 -3.23
C PRO A 64 -0.58 -3.93 -4.60
N LYS A 65 -1.23 -3.08 -5.39
CA LYS A 65 -0.59 -2.37 -6.48
C LYS A 65 -0.02 -1.07 -5.91
N ILE A 66 1.30 -0.94 -5.92
CA ILE A 66 1.98 0.27 -5.46
C ILE A 66 1.95 1.31 -6.57
N ILE A 67 1.37 2.46 -6.27
CA ILE A 67 1.33 3.65 -7.12
C ILE A 67 2.16 4.73 -6.46
N ASP A 68 3.04 5.37 -7.23
CA ASP A 68 3.76 6.55 -6.78
C ASP A 68 2.75 7.70 -6.57
N ALA A 69 2.64 8.21 -5.36
CA ALA A 69 1.75 9.31 -4.98
C ALA A 69 2.24 10.66 -5.53
N SER A 70 3.50 10.76 -6.00
CA SER A 70 3.93 11.90 -6.83
C SER A 70 3.35 11.83 -8.25
N SER A 71 2.86 10.67 -8.67
CA SER A 71 2.09 10.55 -9.91
C SER A 71 0.69 11.14 -9.70
N SER A 72 0.30 12.09 -10.54
CA SER A 72 -1.07 12.63 -10.61
C SER A 72 -2.09 11.62 -11.18
N SER A 73 -1.82 10.33 -11.05
CA SER A 73 -2.67 9.28 -11.60
C SER A 73 -3.94 9.12 -10.77
N PRO A 74 -5.13 9.20 -11.39
CA PRO A 74 -6.39 8.99 -10.67
C PRO A 74 -6.54 7.52 -10.29
N ILE A 75 -7.27 7.28 -9.20
CA ILE A 75 -7.71 5.93 -8.83
C ILE A 75 -8.74 5.48 -9.87
N LYS A 76 -8.45 4.41 -10.60
CA LYS A 76 -9.35 3.86 -11.63
C LYS A 76 -10.19 2.75 -11.05
N VAL A 77 -11.51 2.92 -11.02
CA VAL A 77 -12.44 1.90 -10.52
C VAL A 77 -13.16 1.25 -11.70
N ALA A 78 -13.10 -0.07 -11.81
CA ALA A 78 -13.82 -0.80 -12.87
C ALA A 78 -15.32 -0.90 -12.55
N PRO A 79 -16.22 -1.05 -13.54
CA PRO A 79 -17.63 -1.33 -13.28
C PRO A 79 -17.81 -2.59 -12.42
N HIS A 80 -18.79 -2.57 -11.52
CA HIS A 80 -19.11 -3.67 -10.59
C HIS A 80 -17.91 -4.20 -9.79
N SER A 81 -17.01 -3.30 -9.38
CA SER A 81 -15.81 -3.62 -8.61
C SER A 81 -15.69 -2.73 -7.37
N ILE A 82 -14.77 -3.10 -6.49
CA ILE A 82 -14.46 -2.35 -5.27
C ILE A 82 -12.94 -2.13 -5.24
N VAL A 83 -12.50 -0.94 -4.82
CA VAL A 83 -11.08 -0.65 -4.65
C VAL A 83 -10.85 -0.15 -3.23
N PHE A 84 -9.95 -0.81 -2.50
CA PHE A 84 -9.42 -0.26 -1.25
C PHE A 84 -8.13 0.49 -1.55
N VAL A 85 -7.97 1.65 -0.93
CA VAL A 85 -6.84 2.52 -1.15
C VAL A 85 -6.25 2.92 0.18
N GLN A 86 -4.98 2.58 0.37
CA GLN A 86 -4.21 2.98 1.53
C GLN A 86 -3.25 4.09 1.12
N ILE A 87 -3.45 5.26 1.74
CA ILE A 87 -2.58 6.43 1.59
C ILE A 87 -1.69 6.46 2.82
N ASN A 88 -0.42 6.10 2.64
CA ASN A 88 0.54 6.08 3.74
C ASN A 88 0.84 7.51 4.20
N ASN A 89 1.02 7.68 5.51
CA ASN A 89 1.34 8.96 6.15
C ASN A 89 0.36 10.11 5.83
N PHE A 90 -0.91 9.77 5.55
CA PHE A 90 -1.96 10.78 5.40
C PHE A 90 -2.18 11.51 6.72
N ASN A 91 -1.96 12.83 6.73
CA ASN A 91 -2.13 13.66 7.92
C ASN A 91 -3.62 13.90 8.19
N ALA A 92 -4.26 12.93 8.84
CA ALA A 92 -5.62 13.03 9.36
C ALA A 92 -5.58 13.11 10.89
N PRO A 93 -5.78 14.30 11.50
CA PRO A 93 -5.77 14.46 12.95
C PRO A 93 -6.74 13.53 13.69
N ALA A 94 -7.88 13.19 13.07
CA ALA A 94 -8.85 12.25 13.61
C ALA A 94 -8.37 10.79 13.66
N CYS A 95 -7.35 10.45 12.87
CA CYS A 95 -6.74 9.11 12.84
C CYS A 95 -5.47 9.02 13.72
N ALA A 96 -5.10 10.11 14.41
CA ALA A 96 -3.96 10.08 15.32
C ALA A 96 -4.23 9.11 16.48
N PRO A 97 -3.19 8.45 17.02
CA PRO A 97 -3.32 7.70 18.25
C PRO A 97 -3.92 8.59 19.34
N PRO A 98 -4.84 8.08 20.17
CA PRO A 98 -5.40 8.87 21.25
C PRO A 98 -4.27 9.40 22.13
N THR A 99 -4.23 10.72 22.31
CA THR A 99 -3.28 11.37 23.23
C THR A 99 -3.70 11.01 24.64
N LYS A 100 -2.90 10.17 25.31
CA LYS A 100 -3.06 9.89 26.74
C LYS A 100 -2.56 11.06 27.57
#